data_AF-A0A2S5LHF4-F1
#
_entry.id   AF-A0A2S5LHF4-F1
#
_cell.length_a   1.000
_cell.length_b   1.000
_cell.length_c   1.000
_cell.angle_alpha   90.00
_cell.angle_beta   90.00
_cell.angle_gamma   90.00
#
_symmetry.space_group_name_H-M   'P 1'
#
loop_
_entity.id
_entity.type
_entity.pdbx_description
1 polymer ?
#
loop_
_entity_poly.entity_id
_entity_poly.type
_entity_poly.pdbx_seq_one_letter_code
_entity_poly.pdbx_strand_id
1 'polypeptide(L)'
;VWDAMDGTLIASTAVSEMDRLLKSIPASNIVMSSNALAAPTGSPLATKALLTTNVGGVPPIFVGAWGAIDLIRDPYSDAASGGLRLTALATMDVTVSRPAQLQILTGLQ
;
A
#
# COMPACT_ATOMS: atom_id res chain seq x y z
N VAL A 1 -1.44 1.29 -8.94
CA VAL A 1 -2.91 1.32 -9.10
C VAL A 1 -3.45 2.71 -9.35
N TRP A 2 -3.10 3.72 -8.54
CA TRP A 2 -3.68 5.07 -8.62
C TRP A 2 -3.48 5.76 -9.97
N ASP A 3 -2.27 5.69 -10.52
CA ASP A 3 -1.95 6.21 -11.86
C ASP A 3 -2.77 5.53 -12.98
N ALA A 4 -3.01 4.21 -12.85
CA ALA A 4 -3.86 3.48 -13.78
C ALA A 4 -5.34 3.91 -13.68
N MET A 5 -5.85 4.13 -12.47
CA MET A 5 -7.22 4.61 -12.26
C MET A 5 -7.43 6.05 -12.76
N ASP A 6 -6.38 6.88 -12.68
CA ASP A 6 -6.42 8.25 -13.21
C ASP A 6 -6.40 8.26 -14.74
N GLY A 7 -5.63 7.36 -15.35
CA GLY A 7 -5.59 7.18 -16.81
C GLY A 7 -6.80 6.46 -17.42
N THR A 8 -7.57 5.71 -16.62
CA THR A 8 -8.76 4.97 -17.09
C THR A 8 -9.99 5.85 -17.04
N LEU A 9 -10.46 6.30 -18.21
CA LEU A 9 -11.71 7.06 -18.34
C LEU A 9 -12.93 6.15 -18.44
N ILE A 10 -14.01 6.57 -17.80
CA ILE A 10 -15.32 5.94 -17.96
C ILE A 10 -15.81 6.23 -19.37
N ALA A 11 -16.23 5.19 -20.09
CA ALA A 11 -16.63 5.28 -21.50
C ALA A 11 -17.61 6.43 -21.76
N SER A 12 -17.31 7.23 -22.78
CA SER A 12 -18.10 8.40 -23.19
C SER A 12 -18.19 9.53 -22.15
N THR A 13 -17.27 9.58 -21.19
CA THR A 13 -17.17 10.68 -20.21
C THR A 13 -15.74 11.21 -20.11
N ALA A 14 -15.58 12.41 -19.54
CA ALA A 14 -14.27 12.97 -19.17
C ALA A 14 -13.94 12.72 -17.68
N VAL A 15 -14.52 11.67 -17.08
CA VAL A 15 -14.36 11.33 -15.66
C VAL A 15 -13.50 10.07 -15.58
N SER A 16 -12.44 10.10 -14.77
CA SER A 16 -11.60 8.93 -14.52
C SER A 16 -12.20 8.01 -13.44
N GLU A 17 -11.71 6.78 -13.36
CA GLU A 17 -12.05 5.89 -12.23
C GLU A 17 -11.54 6.47 -10.91
N MET A 18 -10.44 7.23 -10.94
CA MET A 18 -9.96 8.00 -9.79
C MET A 18 -10.96 9.10 -9.37
N ASP A 19 -11.50 9.87 -10.31
CA ASP A 19 -12.52 10.89 -10.03
C ASP A 19 -13.78 10.28 -9.39
N ARG A 20 -14.19 9.09 -9.85
CA ARG A 20 -15.32 8.36 -9.29
C ARG A 20 -15.06 7.94 -7.84
N LEU A 21 -13.85 7.45 -7.54
CA LEU A 21 -13.45 7.10 -6.18
C LEU A 21 -13.42 8.33 -5.27
N LEU A 22 -12.84 9.43 -5.76
CA LEU A 22 -12.71 10.69 -5.02
C LEU A 22 -14.05 11.32 -4.64
N LYS A 23 -15.11 11.05 -5.40
CA LYS A 23 -16.49 11.44 -5.04
C LYS A 23 -16.97 10.82 -3.73
N SER A 24 -16.45 9.65 -3.36
CA SER A 24 -16.87 8.90 -2.17
C SER A 24 -15.84 8.94 -1.03
N ILE A 25 -14.56 9.00 -1.37
CA ILE A 25 -13.44 8.99 -0.42
C ILE A 25 -12.48 10.13 -0.78
N PRO A 26 -12.33 11.18 0.07
CA PRO A 26 -11.41 12.27 -0.22
C PRO A 26 -9.96 11.78 -0.40
N ALA A 27 -9.20 12.45 -1.28
CA ALA A 27 -7.80 12.10 -1.55
C ALA A 27 -6.93 12.07 -0.28
N SER A 28 -7.23 12.93 0.70
CA SER A 28 -6.52 12.98 1.99
C SER A 28 -6.62 11.67 2.80
N ASN A 29 -7.63 10.84 2.52
CA ASN A 29 -7.87 9.58 3.21
C ASN A 29 -7.33 8.37 2.42
N ILE A 30 -6.72 8.60 1.26
CA ILE A 30 -6.15 7.54 0.42
C ILE A 30 -4.64 7.53 0.63
N VAL A 31 -4.12 6.43 1.18
CA VAL A 31 -2.68 6.23 1.31
C VAL A 31 -2.11 5.85 -0.05
N MET A 32 -1.55 6.83 -0.75
CA MET A 32 -0.95 6.65 -2.07
C MET A 32 0.50 6.21 -1.94
N SER A 33 0.72 4.90 -1.82
CA SER A 33 2.05 4.29 -2.01
C SER A 33 2.21 3.78 -3.45
N SER A 34 3.39 4.01 -4.04
CA SER A 34 3.72 3.57 -5.40
C SER A 34 3.93 2.06 -5.53
N ASN A 35 4.21 1.36 -4.43
CA ASN A 35 4.54 -0.08 -4.44
C ASN A 35 3.61 -0.96 -3.59
N ALA A 36 2.70 -0.37 -2.81
CA ALA A 36 1.84 -1.14 -1.92
C ALA A 36 0.76 -1.94 -2.67
N LEU A 37 0.35 -1.49 -3.85
CA LEU A 37 -0.75 -2.07 -4.63
C LEU A 37 -0.37 -2.21 -6.10
N ALA A 38 -0.40 -3.45 -6.60
CA ALA A 38 -0.17 -3.76 -8.00
C ALA A 38 -1.19 -3.04 -8.91
N ALA A 39 -0.76 -2.73 -10.14
CA ALA A 39 -1.68 -2.27 -11.17
C ALA A 39 -2.79 -3.31 -11.42
N PRO A 40 -4.01 -2.87 -11.79
CA PRO A 40 -5.08 -3.77 -12.18
C PRO A 40 -4.60 -4.74 -13.28
N THR A 41 -4.84 -6.04 -13.09
CA THR A 41 -4.45 -7.11 -14.04
C THR A 41 -5.57 -8.17 -14.11
N GLY A 42 -5.57 -8.98 -15.16
CA GLY A 42 -6.54 -10.08 -15.33
C GLY A 42 -7.81 -9.69 -16.10
N SER A 43 -8.83 -10.56 -16.02
CA SER A 43 -10.16 -10.36 -16.62
C SER A 43 -11.26 -10.69 -15.60
N PRO A 44 -11.98 -9.68 -15.07
CA PRO A 44 -11.86 -8.25 -15.36
C PRO A 44 -10.56 -7.64 -14.81
N LEU A 45 -10.09 -6.56 -15.46
CA LEU A 45 -8.87 -5.83 -15.08
C LEU A 45 -9.09 -5.12 -13.74
N ALA A 46 -8.75 -5.75 -12.61
CA ALA A 46 -9.13 -5.23 -11.29
C ALA A 46 -8.04 -5.45 -10.23
N THR A 47 -7.94 -4.50 -9.29
CA THR A 47 -7.15 -4.58 -8.06
C THR A 47 -8.07 -4.56 -6.83
N LYS A 48 -7.53 -4.96 -5.68
CA LYS A 48 -8.18 -4.85 -4.37
C LYS A 48 -7.44 -3.85 -3.50
N ALA A 49 -8.16 -3.06 -2.72
CA ALA A 49 -7.57 -2.22 -1.68
C ALA A 49 -8.21 -2.52 -0.32
N LEU A 50 -7.57 -2.07 0.76
CA LEU A 50 -8.11 -2.18 2.11
C LEU A 50 -8.66 -0.82 2.53
N LEU A 51 -9.97 -0.74 2.74
CA LEU A 51 -10.61 0.41 3.38
C LEU A 51 -10.62 0.18 4.89
N THR A 52 -10.20 1.20 5.63
CA THR A 52 -10.16 1.16 7.10
C THR A 52 -10.86 2.40 7.65
N THR A 53 -11.38 2.31 8.87
CA THR A 53 -11.93 3.46 9.59
C THR A 53 -11.40 3.50 11.02
N ASN A 54 -11.16 4.70 11.54
CA ASN A 54 -10.83 4.91 12.93
C ASN A 54 -12.11 5.30 13.69
N VAL A 55 -12.71 4.34 14.41
CA VAL A 55 -13.88 4.59 15.25
C VAL A 55 -13.45 4.80 16.69
N GLY A 56 -13.80 5.97 17.24
CA GLY A 56 -13.48 6.34 18.63
C GLY A 56 -12.01 6.65 18.88
N GLY A 57 -11.26 7.06 17.86
CA GLY A 57 -9.84 7.44 17.98
C GLY A 57 -8.87 6.26 18.01
N VAL A 58 -9.36 5.02 17.96
CA VAL A 58 -8.52 3.81 17.95
C VAL A 58 -8.43 3.20 16.54
N PRO A 59 -7.22 3.01 15.99
CA PRO A 59 -7.03 2.37 14.69
C PRO A 59 -7.31 0.85 14.75
N PRO A 60 -7.71 0.22 13.63
CA PRO A 60 -8.00 -1.21 13.60
C PRO A 60 -6.77 -2.13 13.54
N ILE A 61 -5.65 -1.59 13.08
CA ILE A 61 -4.39 -2.31 12.88
C ILE A 61 -3.32 -1.66 13.75
N PHE A 62 -2.60 -2.47 14.50
CA PHE A 62 -1.44 -2.06 15.28
C PHE A 62 -0.19 -2.71 14.69
N VAL A 63 0.84 -1.89 14.48
CA VAL A 63 2.15 -2.37 14.04
C VAL A 63 3.14 -2.13 15.16
N GLY A 64 3.64 -3.21 15.76
CA GLY A 64 4.70 -3.16 16.76
C GLY A 64 6.05 -3.32 16.08
N ALA A 65 6.86 -2.26 16.04
CA ALA A 65 8.25 -2.35 15.59
C ALA A 65 9.16 -2.61 16.80
N TRP A 66 9.97 -3.66 16.74
CA TRP A 66 10.86 -4.05 17.83
C TRP A 66 12.23 -3.39 17.64
N GLY A 67 12.36 -2.17 18.17
CA GLY A 67 13.60 -1.40 18.06
C GLY A 67 13.74 -0.66 16.73
N ALA A 68 14.99 -0.41 16.32
CA ALA A 68 15.32 0.26 15.06
C ALA A 68 15.62 -0.77 13.96
N ILE A 69 16.08 -0.29 12.80
CA ILE A 69 16.60 -1.16 11.74
C ILE A 69 18.01 -1.61 12.16
N ASP A 70 18.21 -2.93 12.29
CA ASP A 70 19.53 -3.50 12.51
C ASP A 70 20.27 -3.61 11.18
N LEU A 71 21.47 -3.03 11.12
CA LEU A 71 22.29 -3.01 9.91
C LEU A 71 23.53 -3.87 10.07
N ILE A 72 23.60 -4.96 9.29
CA ILE A 72 24.80 -5.76 9.15
C ILE A 72 25.65 -5.19 8.02
N ARG A 73 26.88 -4.84 8.35
CA ARG A 73 27.90 -4.38 7.39
C ARG A 73 28.82 -5.55 7.08
N ASP A 74 28.82 -5.99 5.84
CA ASP A 74 29.69 -7.07 5.36
C ASP A 74 30.69 -6.49 4.35
N PRO A 75 31.91 -6.15 4.81
CA PRO A 75 32.97 -5.62 3.96
C PRO A 75 33.72 -6.70 3.17
N TYR A 76 33.41 -7.99 3.36
CA TYR A 76 34.22 -9.09 2.82
C TYR A 76 33.59 -9.74 1.59
N SER A 77 32.27 -10.00 1.60
CA SER A 77 31.63 -10.79 0.53
C SER A 77 31.78 -10.19 -0.88
N ASP A 78 31.76 -8.86 -0.99
CA ASP A 78 31.88 -8.14 -2.27
C ASP A 78 33.19 -7.34 -2.38
N ALA A 79 34.19 -7.66 -1.53
CA ALA A 79 35.44 -6.91 -1.49
C ALA A 79 36.21 -6.93 -2.82
N ALA A 80 36.19 -8.07 -3.52
CA ALA A 80 36.92 -8.25 -4.78
C ALA A 80 36.41 -7.35 -5.93
N SER A 81 35.14 -6.93 -5.87
CA SER A 81 34.55 -5.98 -6.82
C SER A 81 34.52 -4.54 -6.28
N GLY A 82 35.09 -4.30 -5.09
CA GLY A 82 35.06 -3.00 -4.41
C GLY A 82 33.71 -2.65 -3.78
N GLY A 83 32.81 -3.62 -3.62
CA GLY A 83 31.48 -3.42 -3.04
C GLY A 83 31.45 -3.57 -1.51
N LEU A 84 30.58 -2.81 -0.85
CA LEU A 84 30.17 -3.02 0.54
C LEU A 84 28.74 -3.55 0.56
N ARG A 85 28.53 -4.72 1.14
CA ARG A 85 27.19 -5.27 1.30
C ARG A 85 26.58 -4.81 2.62
N LEU A 86 25.36 -4.27 2.53
CA LEU A 86 24.57 -3.83 3.66
C LEU A 86 23.27 -4.64 3.72
N THR A 87 23.04 -5.30 4.86
CA THR A 87 21.79 -6.01 5.12
C THR A 87 21.05 -5.33 6.24
N ALA A 88 19.85 -4.81 5.95
CA ALA A 88 18.96 -4.22 6.93
C ALA A 88 17.93 -5.26 7.39
N LEU A 89 17.78 -5.42 8.70
CA LEU A 89 16.81 -6.29 9.35
C LEU A 89 15.83 -5.42 10.14
N ALA A 90 14.54 -5.67 9.95
CA ALA A 90 13.48 -5.05 10.74
C ALA A 90 12.55 -6.15 11.25
N THR A 91 12.31 -6.16 12.55
CA THR A 91 11.36 -7.08 13.19
C THR A 91 10.11 -6.32 13.56
N MET A 92 8.98 -6.70 12.96
CA MET A 92 7.70 -6.04 13.16
C MET A 92 6.57 -7.06 13.29
N ASP A 93 5.67 -6.84 14.25
CA ASP A 93 4.42 -7.58 14.40
C ASP A 93 3.25 -6.75 13.93
N VAL A 94 2.27 -7.39 13.28
CA VAL A 94 1.02 -6.75 12.87
C VAL A 94 -0.14 -7.46 13.56
N THR A 95 -0.93 -6.70 14.31
CA THR A 95 -2.16 -7.19 14.95
C THR A 95 -3.38 -6.48 14.39
N VAL A 96 -4.36 -7.26 13.92
CA VAL A 96 -5.67 -6.75 13.49
C VAL A 96 -6.67 -6.99 14.63
N SER A 97 -6.95 -5.95 15.39
CA SER A 97 -7.75 -6.06 16.63
C SER A 97 -9.24 -5.76 16.42
N ARG A 98 -9.59 -5.03 15.35
CA ARG A 98 -10.95 -4.55 15.08
C ARG A 98 -11.36 -4.83 13.62
N PRO A 99 -11.60 -6.10 13.25
CA PRO A 99 -11.92 -6.46 11.87
C PRO A 99 -13.22 -5.83 11.36
N ALA A 100 -14.18 -5.49 12.25
CA ALA A 100 -15.40 -4.79 11.87
C ALA A 100 -15.18 -3.38 11.29
N GLN A 101 -13.99 -2.81 11.47
CA GLN A 101 -13.60 -1.51 10.90
C GLN A 101 -12.87 -1.65 9.55
N LEU A 102 -12.79 -2.87 9.00
CA LEU A 102 -12.10 -3.17 7.75
C LEU A 102 -13.08 -3.61 6.67
N GLN A 103 -12.83 -3.18 5.44
CA GLN A 103 -13.52 -3.66 4.25
C GLN A 103 -12.55 -3.84 3.10
N ILE A 104 -12.61 -4.97 2.41
CA ILE A 104 -11.89 -5.14 1.14
C ILE A 104 -12.70 -4.42 0.06
N LEU A 105 -12.08 -3.40 -0.54
CA LEU A 105 -12.59 -2.74 -1.73
C LEU A 105 -12.12 -3.54 -2.95
N THR A 106 -13.06 -3.97 -3.77
CA THR A 106 -12.80 -4.75 -4.99
C THR A 106 -13.22 -3.97 -6.23
N GLY A 107 -12.76 -4.40 -7.40
CA GLY A 107 -13.17 -3.79 -8.67
C GLY A 107 -12.54 -2.41 -8.90
N LEU A 108 -11.35 -2.16 -8.35
CA LEU A 108 -10.56 -0.96 -8.68
C LEU A 108 -9.91 -1.15 -10.04
N GLN A 109 -10.22 -0.30 -11.01
CA GLN A 109 -9.80 -0.41 -12.41
C GLN A 109 -9.18 0.90 -12.89
#